data_AF-A0A7X7S3F4-F1
#
_entry.id   AF-A0A7X7S3F4-F1
#
_cell.length_a   1.000
_cell.length_b   1.000
_cell.length_c   1.000
_cell.angle_alpha   90.00
_cell.angle_beta   90.00
_cell.angle_gamma   90.00
#
_symmetry.space_group_name_H-M   'P 1'
#
loop_
_entity.id
_entity.type
_entity.pdbx_description
1 polymer ?
#
loop_
_entity_poly.entity_id
_entity_poly.type
_entity_poly.pdbx_seq_one_letter_code
_entity_poly.pdbx_strand_id
1 'polypeptide(L)'
;MGLRETLDTLSLDQSELEAQEVAAECARPGCTRIADLTPRAQVSVTGTVHSVAVLPAGQAPELRVELYDGTGIVDVVWLGRRAIEGIGPGTYLTLTGRVTMVDGRRTIFNPGYEMLPGHV
;
A
#
# COMPACT_ATOMS: atom_id res chain seq x y z
N MET A 1 -16.21 0.02 -42.00
CA MET A 1 -14.95 0.62 -41.52
C MET A 1 -15.29 2.06 -41.16
N GLY A 2 -15.27 2.58 -39.95
CA GLY A 2 -14.92 2.06 -38.63
C GLY A 2 -15.39 3.11 -37.62
N LEU A 3 -16.54 2.88 -36.98
CA LEU A 3 -17.00 3.67 -35.82
C LEU A 3 -16.49 3.06 -34.49
N ARG A 4 -15.62 2.05 -34.59
CA ARG A 4 -15.05 1.31 -33.46
C ARG A 4 -13.67 1.82 -33.06
N GLU A 5 -12.94 2.44 -33.99
CA GLU A 5 -11.57 2.91 -33.74
C GLU A 5 -11.55 4.17 -32.88
N THR A 6 -12.54 5.06 -33.01
CA THR A 6 -12.59 6.33 -32.27
C THR A 6 -13.02 6.18 -30.80
N LEU A 7 -13.62 5.05 -30.42
CA LEU A 7 -13.99 4.78 -29.02
C LEU A 7 -12.85 4.13 -28.23
N ASP A 8 -11.93 3.44 -28.92
CA ASP A 8 -10.76 2.81 -28.31
C ASP A 8 -9.72 3.85 -27.88
N THR A 9 -9.53 4.90 -28.71
CA THR A 9 -8.57 5.98 -28.44
C THR A 9 -8.89 6.78 -27.16
N LEU A 10 -10.17 6.97 -26.84
CA LEU A 10 -10.58 7.69 -25.62
C LEU A 10 -10.41 6.84 -24.34
N SER A 11 -10.55 5.51 -24.46
CA SER A 11 -10.37 4.60 -23.32
C SER A 11 -8.89 4.41 -22.97
N LEU A 12 -8.01 4.42 -23.98
CA LEU A 12 -6.56 4.33 -23.81
C LEU A 12 -6.00 5.58 -23.12
N ASP A 13 -6.49 6.77 -23.49
CA ASP A 13 -6.07 8.05 -22.91
C ASP A 13 -6.38 8.14 -21.40
N GLN A 14 -7.56 7.63 -21.00
CA GLN A 14 -7.96 7.59 -19.59
C GLN A 14 -7.11 6.63 -18.76
N SER A 15 -6.82 5.42 -19.26
CA SER A 15 -5.96 4.47 -18.56
C SER A 15 -4.52 4.95 -18.44
N GLU A 16 -4.04 5.71 -19.42
CA GLU A 16 -2.69 6.27 -19.40
C GLU A 16 -2.58 7.44 -18.41
N LEU A 17 -3.66 8.24 -18.27
CA LEU A 17 -3.77 9.28 -17.24
C LEU A 17 -3.88 8.68 -15.83
N GLU A 18 -4.72 7.67 -15.65
CA GLU A 18 -4.86 6.92 -14.38
C GLU A 18 -3.53 6.27 -13.98
N ALA A 19 -2.81 5.66 -14.94
CA ALA A 19 -1.49 5.09 -14.69
C ALA A 19 -0.44 6.16 -14.33
N GLN A 20 -0.53 7.36 -14.92
CA GLN A 20 0.35 8.49 -14.62
C GLN A 20 0.05 9.12 -13.26
N GLU A 21 -1.22 9.26 -12.87
CA GLU A 21 -1.63 9.71 -11.53
C GLU A 21 -1.17 8.71 -10.46
N VAL A 22 -1.42 7.41 -10.68
CA VAL A 22 -0.93 6.32 -9.80
C VAL A 22 0.60 6.32 -9.71
N ALA A 23 1.31 6.56 -10.81
CA ALA A 23 2.77 6.61 -10.81
C ALA A 23 3.33 7.89 -10.14
N ALA A 24 2.61 9.01 -10.20
CA ALA A 24 2.97 10.25 -9.52
C ALA A 24 2.80 10.14 -7.99
N GLU A 25 1.83 9.35 -7.52
CA GLU A 25 1.63 9.04 -6.11
C GLU A 25 2.77 8.18 -5.50
N CYS A 26 3.47 7.37 -6.31
CA CYS A 26 4.58 6.52 -5.85
C CYS A 26 5.82 7.31 -5.36
N ALA A 27 5.92 8.61 -5.65
CA ALA A 27 7.19 9.34 -5.57
C ALA A 27 7.20 10.44 -4.49
N ARG A 28 6.85 10.10 -3.24
CA ARG A 28 7.21 10.98 -2.11
C ARG A 28 8.73 10.94 -1.93
N PRO A 29 9.45 12.07 -1.95
CA PRO A 29 10.91 12.08 -1.80
C PRO A 29 11.34 11.34 -0.53
N GLY A 30 12.23 10.35 -0.68
CA GLY A 30 12.74 9.53 0.42
C GLY A 30 11.96 8.25 0.72
N CYS A 31 10.91 7.92 -0.05
CA CYS A 31 10.21 6.65 0.05
C CYS A 31 10.68 5.66 -1.04
N THR A 32 10.70 4.38 -0.69
CA THR A 32 11.02 3.26 -1.60
C THR A 32 9.72 2.67 -2.12
N ARG A 33 9.66 2.37 -3.42
CA ARG A 33 8.51 1.68 -4.01
C ARG A 33 8.37 0.28 -3.43
N ILE A 34 7.15 -0.17 -3.19
CA ILE A 34 6.88 -1.50 -2.63
C ILE A 34 7.45 -2.60 -3.53
N ALA A 35 7.39 -2.42 -4.86
CA ALA A 35 7.98 -3.34 -5.84
C ALA A 35 9.49 -3.58 -5.63
N ASP A 36 10.22 -2.57 -5.15
CA ASP A 36 11.68 -2.56 -5.03
C ASP A 36 12.16 -2.97 -3.62
N LEU A 37 11.25 -3.34 -2.73
CA LEU A 37 11.61 -3.71 -1.36
C LEU A 37 12.48 -4.98 -1.33
N THR A 38 13.61 -4.84 -0.65
CA THR A 38 14.56 -5.91 -0.42
C THR A 38 14.45 -6.42 1.02
N PRO A 39 14.48 -7.75 1.24
CA PRO A 39 14.44 -8.31 2.59
C PRO A 39 15.59 -7.80 3.46
N ARG A 40 15.30 -7.60 4.74
CA ARG A 40 16.22 -7.12 5.80
C ARG A 40 16.68 -5.66 5.66
N ALA A 41 16.22 -4.93 4.64
CA ALA A 41 16.50 -3.51 4.49
C ALA A 41 15.61 -2.65 5.41
N GLN A 42 16.19 -1.54 5.89
CA GLN A 42 15.43 -0.46 6.51
C GLN A 42 14.84 0.40 5.39
N VAL A 43 13.54 0.63 5.42
CA VAL A 43 12.82 1.34 4.36
C VAL A 43 11.82 2.33 4.94
N SER A 44 11.49 3.34 4.13
CA SER A 44 10.28 4.14 4.27
C SER A 44 9.42 3.89 3.04
N VAL A 45 8.14 3.60 3.22
CA VAL A 45 7.18 3.34 2.12
C VAL A 45 5.94 4.17 2.36
N THR A 46 5.33 4.69 1.30
CA THR A 46 4.06 5.42 1.39
C THR A 46 3.05 4.72 0.50
N GLY A 47 1.81 4.61 0.96
CA GLY A 47 0.74 3.98 0.20
C GLY A 47 -0.60 4.08 0.91
N THR A 48 -1.62 3.53 0.25
CA THR A 48 -2.98 3.44 0.76
C THR A 48 -3.21 2.09 1.39
N VAL A 49 -3.87 2.06 2.56
CA VAL A 49 -4.33 0.81 3.16
C VAL A 49 -5.42 0.22 2.28
N HIS A 50 -5.10 -0.90 1.64
CA HIS A 50 -6.01 -1.61 0.76
C HIS A 50 -7.01 -2.46 1.55
N SER A 51 -6.53 -3.16 2.58
CA SER A 51 -7.35 -4.04 3.41
C SER A 51 -6.86 -4.11 4.85
N VAL A 52 -7.75 -4.53 5.75
CA VAL A 52 -7.45 -4.85 7.15
C VAL A 52 -7.96 -6.25 7.43
N ALA A 53 -7.10 -7.13 7.94
CA ALA A 53 -7.49 -8.48 8.28
C ALA A 53 -8.33 -8.51 9.57
N VAL A 54 -9.41 -9.28 9.55
CA VAL A 54 -10.20 -9.59 10.75
C VAL A 54 -9.71 -10.90 11.33
N LEU A 55 -9.21 -10.87 12.57
CA LEU A 55 -8.71 -12.06 13.24
C LEU A 55 -9.70 -12.63 14.25
N PRO A 56 -9.76 -13.97 14.40
CA PRO A 56 -10.59 -14.62 15.41
C PRO A 56 -10.30 -14.10 16.83
N ALA A 57 -11.34 -14.05 17.67
CA ALA A 57 -11.23 -13.50 19.03
C ALA A 57 -10.19 -14.23 19.91
N GLY A 58 -10.02 -15.55 19.73
CA GLY A 58 -9.12 -16.38 20.54
C GLY A 58 -7.63 -16.31 20.20
N GLN A 59 -7.23 -15.57 19.16
CA GLN A 59 -5.82 -15.40 18.81
C GLN A 59 -5.18 -14.25 19.61
N ALA A 60 -3.85 -14.31 19.75
CA ALA A 60 -3.09 -13.18 20.27
C ALA A 60 -3.40 -11.92 19.43
N PRO A 61 -3.54 -10.74 20.06
CA PRO A 61 -3.89 -9.53 19.33
C PRO A 61 -2.78 -9.17 18.33
N GLU A 62 -3.11 -9.13 17.04
CA GLU A 62 -2.34 -8.45 16.01
C GLU A 62 -3.28 -7.65 15.10
N LEU A 63 -2.81 -6.51 14.60
CA LEU A 63 -3.45 -5.75 13.54
C LEU A 63 -2.65 -6.01 12.28
N ARG A 64 -3.28 -6.63 11.29
CA ARG A 64 -2.68 -6.87 9.98
C ARG A 64 -3.39 -6.03 8.93
N VAL A 65 -2.62 -5.30 8.14
CA VAL A 65 -3.13 -4.50 7.02
C VAL A 65 -2.28 -4.74 5.78
N GLU A 66 -2.88 -4.54 4.62
CA GLU A 66 -2.19 -4.53 3.33
C GLU A 66 -2.01 -3.08 2.88
N LEU A 67 -0.77 -2.65 2.65
CA LEU A 67 -0.47 -1.34 2.09
C LEU A 67 -0.16 -1.50 0.59
N TYR A 68 -0.73 -0.63 -0.23
CA TYR A 68 -0.54 -0.60 -1.69
C TYR A 68 -0.08 0.79 -2.13
N ASP A 69 0.95 0.84 -2.98
CA ASP A 69 1.53 2.10 -3.49
C ASP A 69 1.40 2.26 -5.01
N GLY A 70 0.62 1.42 -5.70
CA GLY A 70 0.58 1.38 -7.16
C GLY A 70 1.55 0.37 -7.79
N THR A 71 2.65 0.03 -7.09
CA THR A 71 3.69 -0.87 -7.62
C THR A 71 3.68 -2.26 -6.99
N GLY A 72 3.11 -2.40 -5.80
CA GLY A 72 2.96 -3.70 -5.15
C GLY A 72 2.28 -3.60 -3.80
N ILE A 73 2.19 -4.75 -3.12
CA ILE A 73 1.58 -4.88 -1.81
C ILE A 73 2.64 -5.28 -0.78
N VAL A 74 2.60 -4.64 0.39
CA VAL A 74 3.36 -5.07 1.58
C VAL A 74 2.41 -5.31 2.74
N ASP A 75 2.59 -6.44 3.42
CA ASP A 75 1.86 -6.74 4.65
C ASP A 75 2.46 -5.95 5.81
N VAL A 76 1.61 -5.42 6.66
CA VAL A 76 2.02 -4.65 7.82
C VAL A 76 1.34 -5.22 9.05
N VAL A 77 2.13 -5.56 10.05
CA VAL A 77 1.64 -6.26 11.23
C VAL A 77 2.06 -5.51 12.48
N TRP A 78 1.10 -4.98 13.23
CA TRP A 78 1.31 -4.49 14.59
C TRP A 78 0.91 -5.56 15.60
N LEU A 79 1.90 -6.14 16.27
CA LEU A 79 1.70 -7.12 17.33
C LEU A 79 1.18 -6.42 18.59
N GLY A 80 0.36 -7.13 19.37
CA GLY A 80 -0.20 -6.61 20.62
C GLY A 80 -1.39 -5.66 20.44
N ARG A 81 -1.81 -5.39 19.20
CA ARG A 81 -2.87 -4.43 18.87
C ARG A 81 -3.99 -5.12 18.10
N ARG A 82 -5.24 -4.70 18.31
CA ARG A 82 -6.40 -5.14 17.49
C ARG A 82 -6.79 -4.11 16.44
N ALA A 83 -6.53 -2.84 16.74
CA ALA A 83 -6.78 -1.70 15.89
C ALA A 83 -5.82 -0.56 16.29
N ILE A 84 -5.62 0.36 15.36
CA ILE A 84 -5.02 1.67 15.59
C ILE A 84 -6.04 2.65 15.03
N GLU A 85 -6.48 3.61 15.86
CA GLU A 85 -7.46 4.60 15.44
C GLU A 85 -6.97 5.35 14.20
N GLY A 86 -7.82 5.50 13.19
CA GLY A 86 -7.49 6.14 11.92
C GLY A 86 -6.80 5.23 10.89
N ILE A 87 -6.33 4.04 11.26
CA ILE A 87 -5.81 3.04 10.30
C ILE A 87 -6.93 2.10 9.89
N GLY A 88 -7.43 2.27 8.67
CA GLY A 88 -8.45 1.44 8.04
C GLY A 88 -8.34 1.47 6.52
N PRO A 89 -9.19 0.75 5.79
CA PRO A 89 -9.21 0.81 4.33
C PRO A 89 -9.36 2.25 3.82
N GLY A 90 -8.54 2.63 2.85
CA GLY A 90 -8.49 3.99 2.28
C GLY A 90 -7.59 4.97 3.04
N THR A 91 -7.06 4.62 4.22
CA THR A 91 -6.11 5.51 4.91
C THR A 91 -4.79 5.60 4.15
N TYR A 92 -4.32 6.81 3.88
CA TYR A 92 -3.00 7.05 3.29
C TYR A 92 -1.93 7.20 4.37
N LEU A 93 -0.88 6.38 4.31
CA LEU A 93 0.11 6.24 5.37
C LEU A 93 1.54 6.23 4.81
N THR A 94 2.48 6.78 5.58
CA THR A 94 3.90 6.46 5.45
C THR A 94 4.29 5.51 6.56
N LEU A 95 5.01 4.43 6.22
CA LEU A 95 5.52 3.43 7.15
C LEU A 95 7.04 3.39 7.08
N THR A 96 7.68 3.41 8.25
CA THR A 96 9.12 3.20 8.38
C THR A 96 9.41 1.96 9.20
N GLY A 97 10.20 1.05 8.64
CA GLY A 97 10.52 -0.20 9.32
C GLY A 97 11.48 -1.08 8.53
N ARG A 98 11.62 -2.31 8.99
CA ARG A 98 12.45 -3.32 8.34
C ARG A 98 11.58 -4.31 7.57
N VAL A 99 11.93 -4.52 6.31
CA VAL A 99 11.29 -5.53 5.47
C VAL A 99 11.73 -6.93 5.90
N THR A 100 10.79 -7.84 6.01
CA THR A 100 11.02 -9.28 6.13
C THR A 100 10.17 -10.04 5.11
N MET A 101 10.42 -11.34 4.98
CA MET A 101 9.60 -12.24 4.18
C MET A 101 8.86 -13.20 5.10
N VAL A 102 7.54 -13.26 4.99
CA VAL A 102 6.67 -14.19 5.71
C VAL A 102 5.76 -14.86 4.70
N ASP A 103 5.79 -16.19 4.62
CA ASP A 103 5.00 -16.97 3.66
C ASP A 103 5.09 -16.47 2.21
N GLY A 104 6.30 -16.01 1.81
CA GLY A 104 6.56 -15.48 0.47
C GLY A 104 6.11 -14.03 0.24
N ARG A 105 5.50 -13.37 1.24
CA ARG A 105 5.06 -11.98 1.17
C ARG A 105 6.05 -11.06 1.88
N ARG A 106 6.23 -9.85 1.34
CA ARG A 106 6.97 -8.77 2.02
C ARG A 106 6.14 -8.33 3.21
N THR A 107 6.74 -8.29 4.40
CA THR A 107 6.06 -7.91 5.63
C THR A 107 6.90 -6.95 6.44
N ILE A 108 6.26 -5.98 7.10
CA ILE A 108 6.91 -5.10 8.06
C ILE A 108 6.20 -5.25 9.42
N PHE A 109 6.96 -5.63 10.44
CA PHE A 109 6.44 -5.76 11.80
C PHE A 109 6.67 -4.49 12.60
N ASN A 110 5.65 -4.07 13.33
CA ASN A 110 5.63 -2.91 14.22
C ASN A 110 6.31 -1.66 13.62
N PRO A 111 5.99 -1.25 12.38
CA PRO A 111 6.59 -0.05 11.82
C PRO A 111 6.18 1.20 12.59
N GLY A 112 7.04 2.20 12.54
CA GLY A 112 6.61 3.58 12.76
C GLY A 112 5.68 4.00 11.62
N TYR A 113 4.65 4.77 11.93
CA TYR A 113 3.66 5.21 10.95
C TYR A 113 3.34 6.69 11.10
N GLU A 114 3.05 7.33 9.98
CA GLU A 114 2.52 8.69 9.91
C GLU A 114 1.28 8.68 9.02
N MET A 115 0.18 9.23 9.51
CA MET A 115 -1.04 9.39 8.72
C MET A 115 -0.93 10.66 7.88
N LEU A 116 -1.23 10.53 6.61
CA LEU A 116 -1.27 11.64 5.68
C LEU A 116 -2.74 12.04 5.42
N PRO A 117 -3.00 13.32 5.10
CA PRO A 117 -4.32 13.70 4.60
C PRO A 117 -4.64 12.85 3.35
N GLY A 118 -5.84 12.24 3.33
CA GLY A 118 -6.26 11.37 2.25
C GLY A 118 -6.25 12.08 0.90
N HIS A 119 -5.81 11.39 -0.15
CA HIS A 119 -5.96 11.84 -1.53
C HIS A 119 -7.45 11.69 -1.89
N VAL A 120 -8.13 12.80 -2.19
CA VAL A 120 -9.50 12.83 -2.73
C VAL A 120 -9.41 13.15 -4.20
#